data_AF-A0A976JL44-F1
#
_entry.id   AF-A0A976JL44-F1
#
_cell.length_a   1.000
_cell.length_b   1.000
_cell.length_c   1.000
_cell.angle_alpha   90.00
_cell.angle_beta   90.00
_cell.angle_gamma   90.00
#
_symmetry.space_group_name_H-M   'P 1'
#
loop_
_entity.id
_entity.type
_entity.pdbx_description
1 polymer ?
#
loop_
_entity_poly.entity_id
_entity_poly.type
_entity_poly.pdbx_seq_one_letter_code
_entity_poly.pdbx_strand_id
1 'polypeptide(L)'
;MKSNLESAATGYTANPPVPFDVTISSMIYFDPHIFRFGYGKNLGKFQFLGSVEYQMWESYETPIVRVIKNGGTLQGSDNYERVQPRNILVERIGLRFEASDSLGLNFGFVYRPSIFEQDYSGAGNSLDLATMILSGGVDYKFNLMNIPVQFNLGGQVHMLQEEKVAKSTNEEDGTSGLKIGAPGYTAGGTVSVITSGIKVEF
;
A
#
# COMPACT_ATOMS: atom_id res chain seq x y z
N MET A 1 -13.64 3.49 1.14
CA MET A 1 -14.31 4.79 0.84
C MET A 1 -13.57 5.46 -0.32
N LYS A 2 -14.25 6.13 -1.26
CA LYS A 2 -13.60 6.84 -2.38
C LYS A 2 -13.95 8.32 -2.37
N SER A 3 -12.98 9.18 -2.66
CA SER A 3 -13.17 10.63 -2.80
C SER A 3 -12.54 11.12 -4.10
N ASN A 4 -13.38 11.66 -4.97
CA ASN A 4 -12.99 12.20 -6.26
C ASN A 4 -13.16 13.73 -6.21
N LEU A 5 -12.17 14.45 -6.73
CA LEU A 5 -12.27 15.86 -7.04
C LEU A 5 -12.54 15.99 -8.53
N GLU A 6 -13.69 16.58 -8.84
CA GLU A 6 -14.04 17.01 -10.18
C GLU A 6 -14.25 18.52 -10.15
N SER A 7 -13.52 19.24 -11.00
CA SER A 7 -13.66 20.68 -11.16
C SER A 7 -13.70 21.00 -12.66
N ALA A 8 -14.73 21.72 -13.09
CA ALA A 8 -14.88 22.14 -14.47
C ALA A 8 -14.56 23.63 -14.61
N ALA A 9 -13.76 23.97 -15.61
CA ALA A 9 -13.44 25.34 -15.99
C ALA A 9 -13.76 25.54 -17.48
N THR A 10 -14.54 26.57 -17.77
CA THR A 10 -14.87 26.98 -19.13
C THR A 10 -14.46 28.43 -19.35
N GLY A 11 -14.02 28.77 -20.56
CA GLY A 11 -13.56 30.12 -20.85
C GLY A 11 -13.03 30.30 -22.27
N TYR A 12 -12.37 31.44 -22.50
CA TYR A 12 -11.72 31.79 -23.75
C TYR A 12 -10.27 32.22 -23.49
N THR A 13 -9.35 31.86 -24.37
CA THR A 13 -7.97 32.40 -24.34
C THR A 13 -7.96 33.89 -24.71
N ALA A 14 -6.94 34.62 -24.26
CA ALA A 14 -6.90 36.07 -24.41
C ALA A 14 -6.77 36.55 -25.87
N ASN A 15 -5.96 35.88 -26.71
CA ASN A 15 -5.83 36.23 -28.13
C ASN A 15 -5.02 35.17 -28.94
N PRO A 16 -5.54 34.57 -30.03
CA PRO A 16 -6.95 34.64 -30.46
C PRO A 16 -7.88 34.00 -29.42
N PRO A 17 -9.16 34.40 -29.36
CA PRO A 17 -10.13 33.80 -28.46
C PRO A 17 -10.48 32.39 -28.91
N VAL A 18 -9.90 31.41 -28.24
CA VAL A 18 -10.19 30.00 -28.41
C VAL A 18 -11.05 29.56 -27.24
N PRO A 19 -12.25 29.00 -27.48
CA PRO A 19 -13.05 28.42 -26.41
C PRO A 19 -12.30 27.22 -25.81
N PHE A 20 -12.30 27.11 -24.50
CA PHE A 20 -11.88 25.91 -23.80
C PHE A 20 -12.94 25.46 -22.80
N ASP A 21 -13.08 24.15 -22.70
CA ASP A 21 -13.85 23.47 -21.68
C ASP A 21 -13.00 22.30 -21.18
N VAL A 22 -12.59 22.42 -19.92
CA VAL A 22 -11.66 21.54 -19.25
C VAL A 22 -12.27 21.04 -17.96
N THR A 23 -12.33 19.73 -17.80
CA THR A 23 -12.56 19.12 -16.49
C THR A 23 -11.24 18.63 -15.93
N ILE A 24 -10.91 19.04 -14.71
CA ILE A 24 -9.88 18.46 -13.86
C ILE A 24 -10.54 17.37 -13.02
N SER A 25 -10.13 16.12 -13.24
CA SER A 25 -10.56 14.97 -12.44
C SER A 25 -9.36 14.37 -11.74
N SER A 26 -9.47 14.11 -10.44
CA SER A 26 -8.45 13.43 -9.63
C SER A 26 -9.05 12.65 -8.47
N MET A 27 -8.58 11.43 -8.22
CA MET A 27 -8.94 10.67 -7.03
C MET A 27 -7.99 11.04 -5.88
N ILE A 28 -8.48 11.69 -4.84
CA ILE A 28 -7.63 12.16 -3.73
C ILE A 28 -7.35 11.03 -2.73
N TYR A 29 -8.33 10.14 -2.55
CA TYR A 29 -8.26 9.12 -1.53
C TYR A 29 -9.07 7.88 -1.91
N PHE A 30 -8.49 6.72 -1.63
CA PHE A 30 -9.15 5.43 -1.77
C PHE A 30 -8.75 4.50 -0.64
N ASP A 31 -9.76 3.86 -0.07
CA ASP A 31 -9.62 2.81 0.92
C ASP A 31 -10.45 1.60 0.46
N PRO A 32 -9.83 0.45 0.19
CA PRO A 32 -10.52 -0.73 -0.31
C PRO A 32 -11.49 -1.27 0.73
N HIS A 33 -12.51 -2.00 0.28
CA HIS A 33 -13.29 -2.83 1.20
C HIS A 33 -12.45 -4.03 1.61
N ILE A 34 -12.43 -4.33 2.91
CA ILE A 34 -11.63 -5.39 3.50
C ILE A 34 -12.54 -6.38 4.22
N PHE A 35 -12.47 -7.64 3.81
CA PHE A 35 -13.11 -8.76 4.51
C PHE A 35 -12.05 -9.60 5.18
N ARG A 36 -12.11 -9.76 6.50
CA ARG A 36 -11.12 -10.53 7.27
C ARG A 36 -11.80 -11.68 8.00
N PHE A 37 -11.30 -12.88 7.77
CA PHE A 37 -11.65 -14.07 8.52
C PHE A 37 -10.47 -14.50 9.38
N GLY A 38 -10.68 -14.67 10.69
CA GLY A 38 -9.65 -15.04 11.64
C GLY A 38 -10.04 -16.29 12.44
N TYR A 39 -9.06 -17.14 12.70
CA TYR A 39 -9.19 -18.34 13.52
C TYR A 39 -8.08 -18.36 14.57
N GLY A 40 -8.44 -18.71 15.81
CA GLY A 40 -7.49 -18.86 16.91
C GLY A 40 -7.78 -20.13 17.69
N LYS A 41 -6.73 -20.88 18.04
CA LYS A 41 -6.86 -22.10 18.87
C LYS A 41 -5.76 -22.16 19.92
N ASN A 42 -6.18 -22.35 21.17
CA ASN A 42 -5.29 -22.61 22.29
C ASN A 42 -5.03 -24.12 22.40
N LEU A 43 -3.76 -24.48 22.51
CA LEU A 43 -3.24 -25.85 22.61
C LEU A 43 -2.22 -25.90 23.76
N GLY A 44 -2.70 -25.77 24.99
CA GLY A 44 -1.85 -25.73 26.17
C GLY A 44 -0.90 -24.53 26.15
N LYS A 45 0.40 -24.78 26.03
CA LYS A 45 1.44 -23.72 25.95
C LYS A 45 1.51 -23.00 24.60
N PHE A 46 0.82 -23.50 23.59
CA PHE A 46 0.82 -22.89 22.26
C PHE A 46 -0.55 -22.27 21.96
N GLN A 47 -0.53 -21.11 21.32
CA GLN A 47 -1.71 -20.50 20.73
C GLN A 47 -1.43 -20.25 19.24
N PHE A 48 -2.22 -20.89 18.38
CA PHE A 48 -2.17 -20.69 16.95
C PHE A 48 -3.18 -19.61 16.55
N LEU A 49 -2.76 -18.73 15.65
CA LEU A 49 -3.59 -17.69 15.06
C LEU A 49 -3.43 -17.78 13.54
N GLY A 50 -4.53 -17.79 12.81
CA GLY A 50 -4.53 -17.72 11.35
C GLY A 50 -5.55 -16.67 10.91
N SER A 51 -5.25 -15.88 9.89
CA SER A 51 -6.23 -15.01 9.27
C SER A 51 -6.01 -14.87 7.79
N VAL A 52 -7.11 -14.79 7.05
CA VAL A 52 -7.12 -14.47 5.63
C VAL A 52 -7.90 -13.17 5.46
N GLU A 53 -7.36 -12.27 4.67
CA GLU A 53 -7.92 -10.94 4.42
C GLU A 53 -8.04 -10.71 2.91
N TYR A 54 -9.27 -10.52 2.44
CA TYR A 54 -9.56 -10.16 1.05
C TYR A 54 -9.74 -8.66 0.93
N GLN A 55 -8.95 -8.01 0.09
CA GLN A 55 -8.97 -6.56 -0.13
C GLN A 55 -9.40 -6.25 -1.57
N MET A 56 -10.45 -5.43 -1.72
CA MET A 56 -11.02 -5.06 -3.01
C MET A 56 -10.38 -3.79 -3.58
N TRP A 57 -9.33 -3.94 -4.38
CA TRP A 57 -8.56 -2.84 -4.98
C TRP A 57 -8.94 -2.52 -6.43
N GLU A 58 -9.73 -3.35 -7.12
CA GLU A 58 -10.09 -3.15 -8.53
C GLU A 58 -10.73 -1.78 -8.86
N SER A 59 -11.27 -1.08 -7.85
CA SER A 59 -11.84 0.27 -8.00
C SER A 59 -10.85 1.41 -7.70
N TYR A 60 -9.58 1.10 -7.45
CA TYR A 60 -8.53 2.09 -7.27
C TYR A 60 -8.20 2.77 -8.60
N GLU A 61 -8.07 4.08 -8.59
CA GLU A 61 -7.59 4.87 -9.73
C GLU A 61 -6.37 5.67 -9.30
N THR A 62 -5.40 5.91 -10.18
CA THR A 62 -4.27 6.75 -9.78
C THR A 62 -4.70 8.21 -9.57
N PRO A 63 -4.13 8.92 -8.58
CA PRO A 63 -4.39 10.33 -8.34
C PRO A 63 -3.75 11.17 -9.45
N ILE A 64 -4.32 11.15 -10.65
CA ILE A 64 -3.87 11.95 -11.79
C ILE A 64 -4.67 13.25 -11.85
N VAL A 65 -4.04 14.33 -12.31
CA VAL A 65 -4.74 15.55 -12.73
C VAL A 65 -4.92 15.44 -14.22
N ARG A 66 -6.13 15.14 -14.68
CA ARG A 66 -6.41 15.00 -16.11
C ARG A 66 -7.13 16.22 -16.63
N VAL A 67 -6.65 16.80 -17.73
CA VAL A 67 -7.39 17.81 -18.50
C VAL A 67 -8.27 17.07 -19.50
N ILE A 68 -9.57 17.01 -19.23
CA ILE A 68 -10.55 16.43 -20.16
C ILE A 68 -11.00 17.52 -21.11
N LYS A 69 -10.73 17.34 -22.41
CA LYS A 69 -11.23 18.22 -23.45
C LYS A 69 -12.70 17.91 -23.70
N ASN A 70 -13.58 18.82 -23.28
CA ASN A 70 -15.02 18.73 -23.61
C ASN A 70 -15.34 19.48 -24.92
N GLY A 71 -14.50 20.46 -25.33
CA GLY A 71 -14.61 21.21 -26.58
C GLY A 71 -13.41 22.13 -26.86
N GLY A 72 -13.32 22.74 -28.06
CA GLY A 72 -12.30 23.75 -28.39
C GLY A 72 -10.99 23.24 -29.00
N THR A 73 -9.89 24.02 -28.96
CA THR A 73 -8.57 23.63 -29.53
C THR A 73 -7.56 23.14 -28.50
N LEU A 74 -7.87 23.15 -27.20
CA LEU A 74 -6.99 22.54 -26.20
C LEU A 74 -6.87 21.04 -26.46
N GLN A 75 -5.66 20.50 -26.30
CA GLN A 75 -5.39 19.06 -26.32
C GLN A 75 -5.59 18.54 -24.90
N GLY A 76 -6.39 17.48 -24.75
CA GLY A 76 -6.57 16.83 -23.46
C GLY A 76 -5.32 16.05 -23.07
N SER A 77 -5.17 15.75 -21.78
CA SER A 77 -4.10 14.87 -21.30
C SER A 77 -4.34 13.44 -21.81
N ASP A 78 -3.52 12.98 -22.75
CA ASP A 78 -3.63 11.68 -23.43
C ASP A 78 -2.62 10.64 -22.91
N ASN A 79 -1.45 11.08 -22.43
CA ASN A 79 -0.45 10.24 -21.80
C ASN A 79 -0.44 10.43 -20.27
N TYR A 80 -1.00 9.45 -19.57
CA TYR A 80 -1.08 9.41 -18.11
C TYR A 80 -0.91 7.98 -17.61
N GLU A 81 -0.64 7.84 -16.31
CA GLU A 81 -0.50 6.54 -15.67
C GLU A 81 -1.79 5.73 -15.76
N ARG A 82 -1.70 4.50 -16.30
CA ARG A 82 -2.78 3.53 -16.30
C ARG A 82 -2.36 2.35 -15.44
N VAL A 83 -2.88 2.29 -14.23
CA VAL A 83 -2.71 1.12 -13.35
C VAL A 83 -3.81 0.11 -13.63
N GLN A 84 -3.48 -1.17 -13.47
CA GLN A 84 -4.44 -2.27 -13.47
C GLN A 84 -4.46 -2.88 -12.07
N PRO A 85 -5.22 -2.29 -11.12
CA PRO A 85 -5.30 -2.83 -9.79
C PRO A 85 -6.17 -4.09 -9.79
N ARG A 86 -5.78 -5.06 -8.96
CA ARG A 86 -6.49 -6.32 -8.75
C ARG A 86 -6.78 -6.54 -7.29
N ASN A 87 -7.83 -7.29 -7.01
CA ASN A 87 -8.13 -7.69 -5.64
C ASN A 87 -7.04 -8.65 -5.12
N ILE A 88 -6.68 -8.52 -3.85
CA ILE A 88 -5.62 -9.32 -3.23
C ILE A 88 -6.14 -10.12 -2.05
N LEU A 89 -5.49 -11.27 -1.83
CA LEU A 89 -5.67 -12.11 -0.66
C LEU A 89 -4.41 -12.04 0.19
N VAL A 90 -4.53 -11.56 1.42
CA VAL A 90 -3.43 -11.44 2.38
C VAL A 90 -3.58 -12.53 3.43
N GLU A 91 -2.56 -13.38 3.54
CA GLU A 91 -2.53 -14.49 4.47
C GLU A 91 -1.64 -14.16 5.66
N ARG A 92 -2.11 -14.47 6.87
CA ARG A 92 -1.37 -14.27 8.12
C ARG A 92 -1.43 -15.51 8.98
N ILE A 93 -0.29 -15.88 9.52
CA ILE A 93 -0.16 -16.98 10.48
C ILE A 93 0.65 -16.46 11.67
N GLY A 94 0.20 -16.80 12.87
CA GLY A 94 0.83 -16.43 14.12
C GLY A 94 0.91 -17.62 15.06
N LEU A 95 1.99 -17.68 15.82
CA LEU A 95 2.20 -18.65 16.87
C LEU A 95 2.65 -17.91 18.13
N ARG A 96 1.93 -18.12 19.21
CA ARG A 96 2.34 -17.70 20.55
C ARG A 96 2.71 -18.93 21.36
N PHE A 97 3.84 -18.85 22.07
CA PHE A 97 4.35 -19.89 22.94
C PHE A 97 4.56 -19.32 24.35
N GLU A 98 3.85 -19.88 25.32
CA GLU A 98 4.02 -19.58 26.74
C GLU A 98 5.18 -20.43 27.28
N ALA A 99 6.36 -19.82 27.37
CA ALA A 99 7.55 -20.47 27.92
C ALA A 99 7.40 -20.70 29.44
N SER A 100 6.80 -19.73 30.13
CA SER A 100 6.43 -19.77 31.56
C SER A 100 5.19 -18.92 31.81
N ASP A 101 4.70 -18.88 33.05
CA ASP A 101 3.58 -17.99 33.43
C ASP A 101 3.92 -16.49 33.27
N SER A 102 5.21 -16.16 33.22
CA SER A 102 5.75 -14.81 33.10
C SER A 102 6.33 -14.48 31.74
N LEU A 103 6.57 -15.46 30.85
CA LEU A 103 7.27 -15.26 29.58
C LEU A 103 6.50 -15.88 28.42
N GLY A 104 6.05 -15.02 27.50
CA GLY A 104 5.46 -15.39 26.23
C GLY A 104 6.36 -15.01 25.06
N LEU A 105 6.44 -15.88 24.05
CA LEU A 105 7.12 -15.63 22.78
C LEU A 105 6.08 -15.59 21.67
N ASN A 106 6.19 -14.61 20.78
CA ASN A 106 5.30 -14.43 19.64
C ASN A 106 6.08 -14.54 18.34
N PHE A 107 5.54 -15.26 17.37
CA PHE A 107 6.06 -15.39 16.02
C PHE A 107 4.94 -15.18 15.03
N GLY A 108 5.25 -14.62 13.87
CA GLY A 108 4.25 -14.42 12.83
C GLY A 108 4.85 -14.31 11.44
N PHE A 109 4.02 -14.66 10.47
CA PHE A 109 4.30 -14.63 9.05
C PHE A 109 3.11 -14.00 8.33
N VAL A 110 3.38 -13.08 7.41
CA VAL A 110 2.37 -12.50 6.52
C VAL A 110 2.88 -12.50 5.10
N TYR A 111 2.02 -12.87 4.15
CA TYR A 111 2.27 -12.66 2.73
C TYR A 111 1.19 -11.73 2.15
N ARG A 112 1.63 -10.61 1.59
CA ARG A 112 0.80 -9.63 0.90
C ARG A 112 1.22 -9.56 -0.57
N PRO A 113 0.42 -10.07 -1.51
CA PRO A 113 0.66 -9.88 -2.94
C PRO A 113 0.57 -8.40 -3.35
N SER A 114 1.20 -8.04 -4.47
CA SER A 114 1.04 -6.71 -5.07
C SER A 114 -0.38 -6.51 -5.62
N ILE A 115 -0.91 -5.29 -5.46
CA ILE A 115 -2.20 -4.85 -5.99
C ILE A 115 -2.14 -4.54 -7.49
N PHE A 116 -0.97 -4.33 -8.09
CA PHE A 116 -0.85 -4.00 -9.52
C PHE A 116 -0.50 -5.23 -10.36
N GLU A 117 -1.17 -5.40 -11.50
CA GLU A 117 -0.70 -6.30 -12.56
C GLU A 117 0.36 -5.61 -13.41
N GLN A 118 1.45 -6.34 -13.70
CA GLN A 118 2.74 -5.80 -14.12
C GLN A 118 2.72 -5.18 -15.55
N ASP A 119 2.64 -3.86 -15.62
CA ASP A 119 3.27 -3.06 -16.68
C ASP A 119 3.60 -1.66 -16.16
N TYR A 120 4.86 -1.45 -15.78
CA TYR A 120 5.36 -0.17 -15.29
C TYR A 120 6.01 0.70 -16.39
N SER A 121 5.84 0.35 -17.66
CA SER A 121 6.54 0.99 -18.78
C SER A 121 6.02 2.37 -19.18
N GLY A 122 4.81 2.72 -18.74
CA GLY A 122 4.15 3.99 -19.00
C GLY A 122 4.69 5.18 -18.19
N ALA A 123 4.01 6.32 -18.34
CA ALA A 123 4.34 7.61 -17.71
C ALA A 123 4.15 7.65 -16.17
N GLY A 124 3.72 6.55 -15.56
CA GLY A 124 3.36 6.47 -14.15
C GLY A 124 4.43 5.87 -13.25
N ASN A 125 4.51 6.28 -11.99
CA ASN A 125 5.49 5.76 -11.03
C ASN A 125 4.83 5.12 -9.80
N SER A 126 3.54 4.80 -9.88
CA SER A 126 2.85 4.04 -8.84
C SER A 126 3.43 2.63 -8.79
N LEU A 127 3.91 2.27 -7.61
CA LEU A 127 4.58 1.00 -7.37
C LEU A 127 4.01 0.36 -6.12
N ASP A 128 3.67 -0.91 -6.24
CA ASP A 128 3.32 -1.77 -5.11
C ASP A 128 4.03 -3.10 -5.29
N LEU A 129 4.78 -3.52 -4.28
CA LEU A 129 5.57 -4.74 -4.31
C LEU A 129 4.92 -5.79 -3.43
N ALA A 130 4.95 -7.05 -3.89
CA ALA A 130 4.60 -8.16 -3.04
C ALA A 130 5.54 -8.16 -1.81
N THR A 131 4.98 -8.33 -0.63
CA THR A 131 5.71 -8.19 0.63
C THR A 131 5.53 -9.43 1.47
N MET A 132 6.65 -9.98 1.95
CA MET A 132 6.69 -11.03 2.95
C MET A 132 7.11 -10.41 4.28
N ILE A 133 6.32 -10.60 5.34
CA ILE A 133 6.60 -10.02 6.65
C ILE A 133 6.84 -11.15 7.65
N LEU A 134 7.99 -11.10 8.31
CA LEU A 134 8.30 -11.92 9.47
C LEU A 134 8.22 -11.08 10.72
N SER A 135 7.58 -11.60 11.76
CA SER A 135 7.46 -10.91 13.04
C SER A 135 7.87 -11.82 14.19
N GLY A 136 8.48 -11.21 15.20
CA GLY A 136 8.87 -11.86 16.45
C GLY A 136 8.63 -10.93 17.63
N GLY A 137 8.36 -11.48 18.81
CA GLY A 137 8.17 -10.67 20.00
C GLY A 137 8.26 -11.45 21.30
N VAL A 138 8.39 -10.71 22.39
CA VAL A 138 8.50 -11.20 23.76
C VAL A 138 7.52 -10.43 24.64
N ASP A 139 6.74 -11.16 25.41
CA ASP A 139 5.89 -10.66 26.47
C ASP A 139 6.47 -11.09 27.81
N TYR A 140 6.74 -10.15 28.71
CA TYR A 140 7.27 -10.45 30.03
C TYR A 140 6.40 -9.84 31.12
N LYS A 141 5.88 -10.67 32.01
CA LYS A 141 5.05 -10.27 33.16
C LYS A 141 5.86 -10.34 34.43
N PHE A 142 5.81 -9.29 35.24
CA PHE A 142 6.48 -9.21 36.53
C PHE A 142 5.67 -8.36 37.51
N ASN A 143 5.91 -8.55 38.81
CA ASN A 143 5.30 -7.73 39.85
C ASN A 143 6.30 -6.70 40.34
N LEU A 144 5.95 -5.42 40.24
CA LEU A 144 6.74 -4.31 40.77
C LEU A 144 5.99 -3.72 41.96
N MET A 145 6.47 -3.94 43.19
CA MET A 145 5.83 -3.45 44.41
C MET A 145 4.35 -3.87 44.54
N ASN A 146 4.05 -5.15 44.27
CA ASN A 146 2.69 -5.72 44.19
C ASN A 146 1.80 -5.16 43.07
N ILE A 147 2.35 -4.37 42.16
CA ILE A 147 1.65 -3.93 40.94
C ILE A 147 2.03 -4.88 39.81
N PRO A 148 1.05 -5.58 39.19
CA PRO A 148 1.30 -6.41 38.01
C PRO A 148 1.64 -5.52 36.81
N VAL A 149 2.81 -5.79 36.22
CA VAL A 149 3.33 -5.08 35.05
C VAL A 149 3.60 -6.08 33.94
N GLN A 150 3.24 -5.72 32.72
CA GLN A 150 3.57 -6.47 31.52
C GLN A 150 4.42 -5.59 30.59
N PHE A 151 5.60 -6.07 30.24
CA PHE A 151 6.45 -5.51 29.20
C PHE A 151 6.24 -6.29 27.90
N ASN A 152 6.20 -5.60 26.77
CA ASN A 152 6.09 -6.18 25.44
C ASN A 152 7.17 -5.58 24.55
N LEU A 153 7.90 -6.44 23.83
CA LEU A 153 8.86 -6.04 22.81
C LEU A 153 8.54 -6.84 21.54
N GLY A 154 8.35 -6.15 20.43
CA GLY A 154 8.02 -6.76 19.15
C GLY A 154 8.85 -6.18 18.02
N GLY A 155 9.21 -7.02 17.06
CA GLY A 155 9.92 -6.65 15.85
C GLY A 155 9.24 -7.25 14.61
N GLN A 156 9.33 -6.55 13.49
CA GLN A 156 8.90 -7.03 12.19
C GLN A 156 9.96 -6.71 11.14
N VAL A 157 10.12 -7.60 10.17
CA VAL A 157 10.97 -7.41 8.99
C VAL A 157 10.11 -7.68 7.76
N HIS A 158 9.94 -6.66 6.94
CA HIS A 158 9.16 -6.64 5.71
C HIS A 158 10.14 -6.77 4.55
N MET A 159 10.09 -7.87 3.82
CA MET A 159 10.89 -8.15 2.63
C MET A 159 10.05 -7.86 1.40
N LEU A 160 10.41 -6.80 0.67
CA LEU A 160 9.76 -6.39 -0.56
C LEU A 160 10.35 -7.21 -1.71
N GLN A 161 9.51 -7.90 -2.48
CA GLN A 161 9.93 -8.64 -3.65
C GLN A 161 10.55 -7.68 -4.68
N GLU A 162 11.75 -8.00 -5.13
CA GLU A 162 12.43 -7.19 -6.14
C GLU A 162 11.67 -7.25 -7.47
N GLU A 163 11.41 -6.07 -8.02
CA GLU A 163 10.78 -5.89 -9.32
C GLU A 163 11.62 -4.93 -10.16
N LYS A 164 11.83 -5.30 -11.42
CA LYS A 164 12.56 -4.47 -12.37
C LYS A 164 11.57 -3.63 -13.17
N VAL A 165 11.52 -2.34 -12.87
CA VAL A 165 10.77 -1.37 -13.65
C VAL A 165 11.59 -1.03 -14.88
N ALA A 166 11.00 -1.23 -16.06
CA ALA A 166 11.55 -0.74 -17.33
C ALA A 166 10.62 0.34 -17.87
N LYS A 167 11.17 1.47 -18.31
CA LYS A 167 10.40 2.57 -18.91
C LYS A 167 10.58 2.58 -20.43
N SER A 168 9.52 2.95 -21.15
CA SER A 168 9.66 3.20 -22.59
C SER A 168 10.50 4.46 -22.85
N THR A 169 11.04 4.56 -24.06
CA THR A 169 11.64 5.79 -24.58
C THR A 169 10.58 6.88 -24.85
N ASN A 170 11.04 8.09 -25.17
CA ASN A 170 10.27 9.32 -25.40
C ASN A 170 9.70 9.93 -24.13
N GLU A 171 9.54 11.24 -24.09
CA GLU A 171 8.95 11.94 -22.94
C GLU A 171 7.45 11.65 -22.80
N GLU A 172 6.85 12.14 -21.72
CA GLU A 172 5.42 12.01 -21.44
C GLU A 172 4.54 12.73 -22.48
N ASP A 173 5.08 13.64 -23.28
CA ASP A 173 4.38 14.27 -24.41
C ASP A 173 4.65 13.57 -25.76
N GLY A 174 5.40 12.47 -25.75
CA GLY A 174 5.78 11.71 -26.94
C GLY A 174 6.96 12.28 -27.72
N THR A 175 7.57 13.39 -27.27
CA THR A 175 8.77 13.96 -27.89
C THR A 175 10.01 13.12 -27.61
N SER A 176 11.09 13.37 -28.37
CA SER A 176 12.35 12.66 -28.16
C SER A 176 12.98 13.06 -26.84
N GLY A 177 13.05 12.11 -25.91
CA GLY A 177 13.69 12.29 -24.61
C GLY A 177 13.49 11.06 -23.73
N LEU A 178 13.67 11.24 -22.43
CA LEU A 178 13.54 10.18 -21.44
C LEU A 178 12.40 10.52 -20.48
N LYS A 179 11.48 9.56 -20.26
CA LYS A 179 10.47 9.67 -19.21
C LYS A 179 11.11 9.77 -17.84
N ILE A 180 10.37 10.30 -16.89
CA ILE A 180 10.74 10.25 -15.48
C ILE A 180 10.90 8.77 -15.07
N GLY A 181 12.10 8.42 -14.59
CA GLY A 181 12.46 7.06 -14.20
C GLY A 181 13.01 6.18 -15.32
N ALA A 182 13.17 6.68 -16.56
CA ALA A 182 13.81 5.95 -17.64
C ALA A 182 15.35 5.87 -17.49
N PRO A 183 16.01 4.77 -17.95
CA PRO A 183 15.45 3.62 -18.67
C PRO A 183 14.71 2.61 -17.76
N GLY A 184 14.72 2.84 -16.46
CA GLY A 184 14.14 1.96 -15.47
C GLY A 184 14.96 1.93 -14.18
N TYR A 185 14.43 1.24 -13.18
CA TYR A 185 15.08 1.03 -11.89
C TYR A 185 14.63 -0.31 -11.29
N THR A 186 15.43 -0.87 -10.38
CA THR A 186 15.00 -1.99 -9.56
C THR A 186 14.41 -1.45 -8.27
N ALA A 187 13.22 -1.90 -7.92
CA ALA A 187 12.59 -1.59 -6.66
C ALA A 187 12.49 -2.84 -5.80
N GLY A 188 12.71 -2.69 -4.50
CA GLY A 188 12.75 -3.79 -3.54
C GLY A 188 13.38 -3.32 -2.23
N GLY A 189 13.77 -4.27 -1.39
CA GLY A 189 14.50 -4.00 -0.17
C GLY A 189 13.82 -4.54 1.07
N THR A 190 14.24 -4.02 2.23
CA THR A 190 13.78 -4.50 3.53
C THR A 190 13.42 -3.34 4.44
N VAL A 191 12.26 -3.42 5.09
CA VAL A 191 11.82 -2.45 6.11
C VAL A 191 11.71 -3.17 7.45
N SER A 192 12.38 -2.64 8.47
CA SER A 192 12.35 -3.21 9.82
C SER A 192 11.64 -2.27 10.77
N VAL A 193 10.80 -2.81 11.65
CA VAL A 193 10.03 -2.07 12.65
C VAL A 193 10.26 -2.71 14.01
N ILE A 194 10.52 -1.90 15.03
CA ILE A 194 10.63 -2.34 16.42
C ILE A 194 9.63 -1.53 17.24
N THR A 195 8.94 -2.21 18.15
CA THR A 195 7.92 -1.64 19.03
C THR A 195 8.14 -2.16 20.43
N SER A 196 7.94 -1.31 21.44
CA SER A 196 7.93 -1.71 22.83
C SER A 196 6.76 -1.07 23.55
N GLY A 197 6.30 -1.72 24.61
CA GLY A 197 5.15 -1.28 25.40
C GLY A 197 5.24 -1.76 26.83
N ILE A 198 4.63 -0.99 27.73
CA ILE A 198 4.44 -1.36 29.13
C ILE A 198 2.96 -1.20 29.44
N LYS A 199 2.36 -2.24 30.01
CA LYS A 199 1.01 -2.23 30.56
C LYS A 199 1.11 -2.35 32.08
N VAL A 200 0.41 -1.47 32.78
CA VAL A 200 0.27 -1.49 34.24
C VAL A 200 -1.21 -1.71 34.54
N GLU A 201 -1.53 -2.72 35.35
CA GLU A 201 -2.90 -2.96 35.82
C GLU A 201 -3.02 -2.43 37.26
N PHE A 202 -4.03 -1.58 37.51
CA PHE A 202 -4.35 -0.98 38.81
C PHE A 202 -5.64 -1.59 39.37
#